data_AF-A0A2V7FYD0-F1
#
_entry.id   AF-A0A2V7FYD0-F1
#
_cell.length_a   1.000
_cell.length_b   1.000
_cell.length_c   1.000
_cell.angle_alpha   90.00
_cell.angle_beta   90.00
_cell.angle_gamma   90.00
#
_symmetry.space_group_name_H-M   'P 1'
#
loop_
_entity.id
_entity.type
_entity.pdbx_description
1 polymer ?
#
loop_
_entity_poly.entity_id
_entity_poly.type
_entity_poly.pdbx_seq_one_letter_code
_entity_poly.pdbx_strand_id
1 'polypeptide(L)' 'MSDIKFEDALQRIERIVDELEAGNLGLEESLKVFEEGVGLARRCAKDLDEAEKRIELLTRDESGTLKTGPLLLDEDEDR' A
#
# COMPACT_ATOMS: atom_id res chain seq x y z
N MET A 1 6.36 -4.76 18.38
CA MET A 1 7.04 -3.60 17.78
C MET A 1 5.94 -2.71 17.24
N SER A 2 6.00 -1.39 17.44
CA SER A 2 4.95 -0.49 16.93
C SER A 2 5.06 -0.43 15.42
N ASP A 3 4.36 -1.32 14.73
CA ASP A 3 4.16 -1.23 13.30
C ASP A 3 3.40 0.06 13.00
N ILE A 4 4.00 0.92 12.19
CA ILE A 4 3.33 2.09 11.61
C ILE A 4 2.12 1.60 10.81
N LYS A 5 0.99 2.31 10.91
CA LYS A 5 -0.19 2.00 10.11
C LYS A 5 0.06 2.34 8.64
N PHE A 6 -0.67 1.70 7.74
CA PHE A 6 -0.57 1.95 6.30
C PHE A 6 -0.75 3.44 5.97
N GLU A 7 -1.78 4.07 6.53
CA GLU A 7 -2.10 5.48 6.30
C GLU A 7 -1.01 6.41 6.84
N ASP A 8 -0.46 6.08 8.01
CA ASP A 8 0.64 6.84 8.62
C ASP A 8 1.93 6.72 7.80
N ALA A 9 2.21 5.52 7.25
CA ALA A 9 3.35 5.28 6.37
C ALA A 9 3.21 6.03 5.06
N LEU A 10 2.02 6.00 4.45
CA LEU A 10 1.72 6.74 3.22
C LEU A 10 1.88 8.25 3.43
N GLN A 11 1.31 8.79 4.51
CA GLN A 11 1.44 10.20 4.86
C GLN A 11 2.90 10.60 5.13
N ARG A 12 3.72 9.70 5.69
CA ARG A 12 5.15 9.98 5.86
C ARG A 12 5.88 10.01 4.52
N ILE A 13 5.55 9.12 3.58
CA ILE A 13 6.12 9.15 2.21
C ILE A 13 5.81 10.48 1.54
N GLU A 14 4.57 10.97 1.61
CA GLU A 14 4.17 12.28 1.06
C GLU A 14 5.05 13.41 1.61
N ARG A 15 5.24 13.45 2.94
CA ARG A 15 6.13 14.45 3.56
C ARG A 15 7.59 14.33 3.11
N ILE A 16 8.09 13.10 2.93
CA ILE A 16 9.46 12.87 2.43
C ILE A 16 9.60 13.42 1.02
N VAL A 17 8.58 13.24 0.16
CA VAL A 17 8.57 13.82 -1.19
C VAL A 17 8.62 15.34 -1.09
N ASP A 18 7.77 15.96 -0.27
CA ASP A 18 7.77 17.41 -0.07
C ASP A 18 9.14 17.93 0.42
N GLU A 19 9.76 17.24 1.38
CA GLU A 19 11.09 17.57 1.92
C GLU A 19 12.19 17.48 0.84
N LEU A 20 12.15 16.45 -0.01
CA LEU A 20 13.11 16.27 -1.10
C LEU A 20 12.91 17.29 -2.22
N GLU A 21 11.67 17.61 -2.57
CA GLU A 21 11.33 18.60 -3.61
C GLU A 21 11.65 20.04 -3.18
N ALA A 22 11.55 20.34 -1.88
CA ALA A 22 11.93 21.64 -1.33
C ALA A 22 13.43 21.95 -1.51
N GLY A 23 14.29 20.93 -1.69
CA GLY A 23 15.69 21.09 -2.07
C GLY A 23 16.58 21.77 -1.02
N ASN A 24 16.12 21.84 0.22
CA ASN A 24 16.77 22.49 1.36
C ASN A 24 17.56 21.52 2.25
N LEU A 25 17.55 20.22 1.94
CA LEU A 25 18.32 19.18 2.63
C LEU A 25 19.75 19.06 2.08
N GLY A 26 20.71 18.82 2.96
CA GLY A 26 22.06 18.43 2.55
C GLY A 26 22.10 17.00 1.99
N LEU A 27 23.13 16.67 1.20
CA LEU A 27 23.24 15.36 0.53
C LEU A 27 23.01 14.15 1.48
N GLU A 28 23.63 14.17 2.66
CA GLU A 28 23.51 13.07 3.62
C GLU A 28 22.08 12.95 4.19
N GLU A 29 21.41 14.09 4.41
CA GLU A 29 20.03 14.13 4.88
C GLU A 29 19.07 13.67 3.79
N SER A 30 19.26 14.13 2.55
CA SER A 30 18.49 13.69 1.39
C SER A 30 18.58 12.18 1.19
N LEU A 31 19.76 11.58 1.37
CA LEU A 31 19.94 10.13 1.30
C LEU A 31 19.19 9.41 2.42
N LYS A 32 19.24 9.92 3.66
CA LYS A 32 18.52 9.33 4.80
C LYS A 32 17.01 9.31 4.60
N VAL A 33 16.42 10.45 4.22
CA VAL A 33 14.97 10.53 4.01
C VAL A 33 14.53 9.73 2.79
N PHE A 34 15.37 9.65 1.75
CA PHE A 34 15.11 8.79 0.60
C PHE A 34 15.09 7.29 0.99
N GLU A 35 16.08 6.83 1.74
CA GLU A 35 16.12 5.45 2.25
C GLU A 35 14.90 5.12 3.13
N GLU A 36 14.50 6.06 3.98
CA GLU A 36 13.27 5.95 4.78
C GLU A 36 12.05 5.78 3.87
N GLY A 37 11.90 6.66 2.87
CA GLY A 37 10.78 6.62 1.92
C GLY A 37 10.70 5.31 1.15
N VAL A 38 11.84 4.78 0.68
CA VAL A 38 11.90 3.47 0.01
C VAL A 38 11.49 2.34 0.96
N GLY A 39 11.91 2.39 2.22
CA GLY A 39 11.52 1.42 3.25
C GLY A 39 10.01 1.42 3.48
N LEU A 40 9.41 2.61 3.64
CA LEU A 40 7.97 2.78 3.82
C LEU A 40 7.18 2.32 2.59
N ALA A 41 7.65 2.63 1.37
CA ALA A 41 6.98 2.21 0.15
C ALA A 41 6.96 0.67 0.01
N ARG A 42 8.07 0.00 0.31
CA ARG A 42 8.14 -1.47 0.33
C ARG A 42 7.19 -2.07 1.35
N ARG A 43 7.07 -1.44 2.53
CA ARG A 43 6.13 -1.85 3.56
C ARG A 43 4.68 -1.73 3.08
N CYS A 44 4.30 -0.58 2.52
CA CYS A 44 2.96 -0.36 1.98
C CYS A 44 2.61 -1.38 0.90
N ALA A 45 3.55 -1.70 0.00
CA ALA A 45 3.34 -2.72 -1.03
C ALA A 45 3.07 -4.11 -0.43
N LYS A 46 3.78 -4.47 0.66
CA LYS A 46 3.55 -5.73 1.38
C LYS A 46 2.19 -5.77 2.07
N ASP A 47 1.80 -4.67 2.71
CA ASP A 47 0.50 -4.57 3.39
C ASP A 47 -0.66 -4.73 2.38
N LEU A 48 -0.52 -4.17 1.17
CA LEU A 48 -1.49 -4.32 0.08
C LEU A 48 -1.55 -5.77 -0.46
N ASP A 49 -0.41 -6.41 -0.69
CA ASP A 49 -0.33 -7.81 -1.13
C ASP A 49 -0.96 -8.78 -0.11
N GLU A 50 -0.77 -8.52 1.19
CA GLU A 50 -1.42 -9.29 2.25
C GLU A 50 -2.94 -9.07 2.28
N ALA A 51 -3.39 -7.83 2.05
CA ALA A 51 -4.81 -7.51 1.96
C ALA A 51 -5.47 -8.18 0.75
N GLU A 52 -4.82 -8.14 -0.41
CA GLU A 52 -5.28 -8.79 -1.65
C GLU A 52 -5.47 -10.30 -1.44
N LYS A 53 -4.45 -10.99 -0.93
CA LYS A 53 -4.52 -12.44 -0.63
C LYS A 53 -5.65 -12.77 0.34
N ARG A 54 -5.90 -11.92 1.32
CA ARG A 54 -7.00 -12.13 2.27
C ARG A 54 -8.36 -12.00 1.58
N ILE A 55 -8.51 -11.04 0.67
CA ILE A 55 -9.74 -10.89 -0.14
C ILE A 55 -9.94 -12.11 -1.04
N GLU A 56 -8.89 -12.60 -1.70
CA GLU A 56 -8.94 -13.81 -2.54
C GLU A 56 -9.42 -15.04 -1.76
N LEU A 57 -8.94 -15.22 -0.51
CA LEU A 57 -9.37 -16.33 0.34
C LEU A 57 -10.84 -16.23 0.76
N LEU A 58 -11.33 -15.02 1.04
CA LEU A 58 -12.72 -14.78 1.45
C LEU A 58 -13.72 -14.89 0.29
N THR A 59 -13.26 -14.68 -0.95
CA THR A 59 -14.10 -14.71 -2.16
C THR A 59 -14.21 -16.12 -2.75
N ARG A 60 -13.67 -17.15 -2.08
CA ARG A 60 -13.90 -18.56 -2.45
C ARG A 60 -15.34 -18.97 -2.13
N ASP A 61 -16.04 -19.46 -3.15
CA ASP A 61 -17.38 -20.03 -3.03
C ASP A 61 -17.38 -21.46 -2.47
N GLU A 62 -18.58 -21.99 -2.17
CA GLU A 62 -18.80 -23.39 -1.75
C GLU A 62 -18.39 -24.42 -2.82
N SER A 63 -18.14 -23.98 -4.06
CA SER A 63 -17.67 -24.77 -5.20
C SER A 63 -16.14 -24.89 -5.26
N GLY A 64 -15.40 -24.18 -4.40
CA GLY A 64 -13.93 -24.16 -4.41
C GLY A 64 -13.32 -23.39 -5.59
N THR A 65 -14.12 -22.59 -6.31
CA THR A 65 -13.66 -21.86 -7.50
C THR A 65 -13.25 -20.44 -7.13
N LEU A 66 -12.01 -20.06 -7.46
CA LEU A 66 -11.52 -18.68 -7.33
C LEU A 66 -12.14 -17.82 -8.45
N LYS A 67 -13.05 -16.90 -8.12
CA LYS A 67 -13.35 -15.78 -9.01
C LYS A 67 -12.30 -14.69 -8.79
N THR A 68 -11.14 -14.82 -9.41
CA THR A 68 -10.17 -13.72 -9.53
C THR A 68 -10.45 -12.98 -10.84
N GLY A 69 -11.31 -11.96 -10.77
CA GLY A 69 -11.43 -10.93 -11.79
C GLY A 69 -10.99 -9.58 -11.20
N PRO A 70 -10.77 -8.54 -12.03
CA PRO A 70 -10.86 -7.16 -11.53
C PRO A 70 -12.12 -7.05 -10.67
N LEU A 71 -12.13 -6.18 -9.64
CA LEU A 71 -13.34 -5.82 -8.89
C LEU A 71 -14.38 -5.17 -9.85
N LEU A 72 -14.95 -5.98 -10.72
CA LEU A 72 -16.28 -5.84 -11.25
C LEU A 72 -17.11 -6.38 -10.10
N LEU A 73 -17.51 -5.48 -9.20
CA LEU A 73 -18.74 -5.69 -8.47
C LEU A 73 -19.75 -6.08 -9.56
N ASP A 74 -20.28 -7.30 -9.49
CA ASP A 74 -21.35 -7.72 -10.38
C ASP A 74 -22.41 -6.60 -10.29
N GLU A 75 -22.50 -5.76 -11.34
CA GLU A 75 -23.60 -4.82 -11.52
C GLU A 75 -24.81 -5.62 -11.99
N ASP A 76 -25.20 -6.66 -11.24
CA ASP A 76 -26.34 -7.52 -11.54
C ASP A 76 -26.85 -8.00 -10.17
N GLU A 77 -28.06 -7.73 -9.67
CA GLU A 77 -29.31 -7.31 -10.28
C GLU A 77 -30.18 -6.65 -9.19
N ASP A 78 -30.91 -5.58 -9.53
CA ASP A 78 -32.25 -5.36 -8.95
C ASP A 78 -33.10 -4.47 -9.90
N ARG A 79 -33.72 -5.17 -10.88
CA ARG A 79 -34.80 -4.80 -11.83
C ARG A 79 -34.48 -4.30 -13.23
#